data_AF-A0A925KW02-F1
#
_entry.id   AF-A0A925KW02-F1
#
_cell.length_a   1.000
_cell.length_b   1.000
_cell.length_c   1.000
_cell.angle_alpha   90.00
_cell.angle_beta   90.00
_cell.angle_gamma   90.00
#
_symmetry.space_group_name_H-M   'P 1'
#
loop_
_entity.id
_entity.type
_entity.pdbx_description
1 polymer ?
#
loop_
_entity_poly.entity_id
_entity_poly.type
_entity_poly.pdbx_seq_one_letter_code
_entity_poly.pdbx_strand_id
1 'polypeptide(L)'
;MELNAAIFDEFLRITGRDISRYFVNALNFFNSDYNTIVKYYSGALDNISSTPFSNFDALEEENKQVFAVFQQNSRQFNNLKWWLLVEQMEEIDNRLKTLRNINKWSRSSLTKVGYDPNIQAEYVLKQNQTIENVSKDLMQSDKPNDDWADIAIQNVLEEEDYTTEGGNDLKLRFNRGVRNLRINCVVDVINDKSIYGKDLNRRIQFDSDENDLEVLGYDDTIRQAVEILSNLRKNDNPDNPNAGLQSTLVAGSNRAMFNAPVIIRQFNQTFAGDDTLKNFNINGLGLDQDNLTIDYVVQTRLDETFSDQIIF
;
A
#
# COMPACT_ATOMS: atom_id res chain seq x y z
N MET A 1 25.50 -3.72 -27.92
CA MET A 1 26.37 -4.83 -28.37
C MET A 1 25.59 -6.08 -28.04
N GLU A 2 25.00 -6.73 -29.03
CA GLU A 2 24.09 -7.86 -28.81
C GLU A 2 24.86 -9.09 -28.32
N LEU A 3 24.26 -9.85 -27.42
CA LEU A 3 24.76 -11.15 -26.98
C LEU A 3 24.86 -12.08 -28.20
N ASN A 4 26.08 -12.36 -28.65
CA ASN A 4 26.33 -13.24 -29.78
C ASN A 4 26.38 -14.71 -29.33
N ALA A 5 25.92 -15.63 -30.18
CA ALA A 5 25.93 -17.08 -29.93
C ALA A 5 27.30 -17.63 -29.51
N ALA A 6 28.40 -17.03 -30.00
CA ALA A 6 29.76 -17.40 -29.63
C ALA A 6 30.07 -17.21 -28.13
N ILE A 7 29.41 -16.26 -27.45
CA ILE A 7 29.58 -16.04 -26.01
C ILE A 7 28.94 -17.19 -25.22
N PHE A 8 27.80 -17.70 -25.69
CA PHE A 8 27.10 -18.83 -25.07
C PHE A 8 27.87 -20.14 -25.25
N ASP A 9 28.45 -20.38 -26.43
CA ASP A 9 29.29 -21.55 -26.70
C ASP A 9 30.55 -21.56 -25.83
N GLU A 10 31.18 -20.39 -25.64
CA GLU A 10 32.35 -20.26 -24.77
C GLU A 10 31.97 -20.44 -23.29
N PHE A 11 30.80 -19.96 -22.87
CA PHE A 11 30.28 -20.17 -21.53
C PHE A 11 30.03 -21.65 -21.25
N LEU A 12 29.42 -22.36 -22.19
CA LEU A 12 29.20 -23.80 -22.13
C LEU A 12 30.53 -24.56 -22.01
N ARG A 13 31.55 -24.12 -22.75
CA ARG A 13 32.89 -24.75 -22.70
C ARG A 13 33.58 -24.56 -21.36
N ILE A 14 33.37 -23.43 -20.71
CA ILE A 14 34.01 -23.09 -19.42
C ILE A 14 33.26 -23.72 -18.25
N THR A 15 31.93 -23.72 -18.28
CA THR A 15 31.09 -24.07 -17.12
C THR A 15 30.41 -25.43 -17.23
N GLY A 16 30.31 -25.99 -18.44
CA GLY A 16 29.54 -27.21 -18.72
C GLY A 16 28.02 -27.02 -18.63
N ARG A 17 27.51 -25.79 -18.47
CA ARG A 17 26.08 -25.48 -18.45
C ARG A 17 25.65 -24.67 -19.67
N ASP A 18 24.50 -25.03 -20.23
CA ASP A 18 23.90 -24.31 -21.33
C ASP A 18 23.03 -23.15 -20.80
N ILE A 19 23.59 -21.95 -20.85
CA ILE A 19 22.91 -20.73 -20.43
C ILE A 19 21.90 -20.24 -21.48
N SER A 20 22.01 -20.69 -22.73
CA SER A 20 21.09 -20.31 -23.81
C SER A 20 19.68 -20.80 -23.49
N ARG A 21 19.58 -22.01 -22.94
CA ARG A 21 18.31 -22.58 -22.48
C ARG A 21 17.64 -21.73 -21.40
N TYR A 22 18.42 -21.24 -20.43
CA TYR A 22 17.92 -20.33 -19.39
C TYR A 22 17.34 -19.04 -19.99
N PHE A 23 18.07 -18.39 -20.91
CA PHE A 23 17.57 -17.17 -21.57
C PHE A 23 16.31 -17.42 -22.41
N VAL A 24 16.21 -18.56 -23.10
CA VAL A 24 15.01 -18.94 -23.85
C VAL A 24 13.83 -19.22 -22.91
N ASN A 25 14.05 -19.94 -21.80
CA ASN A 25 13.03 -20.18 -20.78
C ASN A 25 12.53 -18.86 -20.18
N ALA A 26 13.45 -17.95 -19.83
CA ALA A 26 13.13 -16.63 -19.31
C ALA A 26 12.31 -15.82 -20.33
N LEU A 27 12.71 -15.81 -21.60
CA LEU A 27 11.99 -15.11 -22.67
C LEU A 27 10.56 -15.65 -22.86
N ASN A 28 10.40 -16.98 -22.85
CA ASN A 28 9.09 -17.61 -22.96
C ASN A 28 8.20 -17.23 -21.77
N PHE A 29 8.76 -17.28 -20.55
CA PHE A 29 8.06 -16.88 -19.33
C PHE A 29 7.60 -15.42 -19.37
N PHE A 30 8.47 -14.49 -19.76
CA PHE A 30 8.13 -13.06 -19.83
C PHE A 30 7.07 -12.73 -20.89
N ASN A 31 6.99 -13.52 -21.98
CA ASN A 31 6.04 -13.28 -23.06
C ASN A 31 4.62 -13.82 -22.77
N SER A 32 4.47 -14.93 -22.04
CA SER A 32 3.16 -15.54 -21.76
C SER A 32 2.77 -15.47 -20.27
N ASP A 33 3.60 -16.08 -19.43
CA ASP A 33 3.25 -16.45 -18.07
C ASP A 33 3.26 -15.23 -17.15
N TYR A 34 4.21 -14.31 -17.38
CA TYR A 34 4.32 -13.04 -16.64
C TYR A 34 3.02 -12.23 -16.67
N ASN A 35 2.46 -12.00 -17.86
CA ASN A 35 1.22 -11.22 -18.00
C ASN A 35 0.03 -11.93 -17.34
N THR A 36 0.01 -13.27 -17.38
CA THR A 36 -1.05 -14.07 -16.76
C THR A 36 -1.01 -13.94 -15.24
N ILE A 37 0.19 -14.01 -14.65
CA ILE A 37 0.40 -13.82 -13.20
C ILE A 37 0.01 -12.39 -12.80
N VAL A 38 0.45 -11.37 -13.54
CA VAL A 38 0.09 -9.97 -13.25
C VAL A 38 -1.43 -9.76 -13.28
N LYS A 39 -2.13 -10.32 -14.28
CA LYS A 39 -3.59 -10.23 -14.38
C LYS A 39 -4.32 -10.91 -13.23
N TYR A 40 -3.77 -12.02 -12.73
CA TYR A 40 -4.32 -12.72 -11.57
C TYR A 40 -4.18 -11.87 -10.30
N TYR A 41 -3.00 -11.32 -10.04
CA TYR A 41 -2.81 -10.42 -8.88
C TYR A 41 -3.53 -9.09 -9.03
N SER A 42 -3.78 -8.58 -10.25
CA SER A 42 -4.58 -7.39 -10.45
C SER A 42 -6.10 -7.63 -10.31
N GLY A 43 -6.54 -8.88 -10.06
CA GLY A 43 -7.96 -9.26 -9.98
C GLY A 43 -8.69 -9.26 -11.32
N ALA A 44 -7.97 -9.31 -12.45
CA ALA A 44 -8.57 -9.44 -13.78
C ALA A 44 -8.89 -10.89 -14.15
N LEU A 45 -8.34 -11.85 -13.39
CA LEU A 45 -8.58 -13.28 -13.51
C LEU A 45 -8.85 -13.85 -12.12
N ASP A 46 -9.99 -14.50 -11.92
CA ASP A 46 -10.36 -15.11 -10.63
C ASP A 46 -9.64 -16.45 -10.37
N ASN A 47 -9.21 -17.13 -11.44
CA ASN A 47 -8.57 -18.43 -11.36
C ASN A 47 -7.46 -18.56 -12.42
N ILE A 48 -6.33 -19.14 -12.01
CA ILE A 48 -5.16 -19.38 -12.85
C ILE A 48 -4.68 -20.82 -12.60
N SER A 49 -4.18 -21.48 -13.65
CA SER A 49 -3.57 -22.79 -13.49
C SER A 49 -2.28 -22.71 -12.65
N SER A 50 -1.85 -23.82 -12.04
CA SER A 50 -0.60 -23.87 -11.29
C SER A 50 0.67 -23.82 -12.17
N THR A 51 0.51 -23.96 -13.49
CA THR A 51 1.62 -24.05 -14.46
C THR A 51 2.48 -22.78 -14.52
N PRO A 52 1.93 -21.55 -14.65
CA PRO A 52 2.72 -20.33 -14.65
C PRO A 52 3.52 -20.13 -13.35
N PHE A 53 2.97 -20.52 -12.20
CA PHE A 53 3.67 -20.43 -10.92
C PHE A 53 4.80 -21.47 -10.79
N SER A 54 4.57 -22.70 -11.22
CA SER A 54 5.63 -23.72 -11.25
C SER A 54 6.77 -23.32 -12.18
N ASN A 55 6.47 -22.73 -13.34
CA ASN A 55 7.47 -22.18 -14.25
C ASN A 55 8.26 -21.02 -13.62
N PHE A 56 7.59 -20.16 -12.84
CA PHE A 56 8.24 -19.09 -12.08
C PHE A 56 9.22 -19.63 -11.03
N ASP A 57 8.78 -20.59 -10.20
CA ASP A 57 9.61 -21.20 -9.16
C ASP A 57 10.82 -21.92 -9.77
N ALA A 58 10.61 -22.63 -10.89
CA ALA A 58 11.68 -23.30 -11.62
C ALA A 58 12.70 -22.29 -12.18
N LEU A 59 12.25 -21.14 -12.68
CA LEU A 59 13.12 -20.09 -13.22
C LEU A 59 13.89 -19.36 -12.11
N GLU A 60 13.29 -19.15 -10.93
CA GLU A 60 13.99 -18.57 -9.77
C GLU A 60 15.13 -19.49 -9.29
N GLU A 61 14.87 -20.80 -9.25
CA GLU A 61 15.88 -21.79 -8.91
C GLU A 61 16.98 -21.89 -9.98
N GLU A 62 16.62 -21.89 -11.26
CA GLU A 62 17.58 -21.86 -12.36
C GLU A 62 18.46 -20.61 -12.28
N ASN A 63 17.87 -19.44 -11.99
CA ASN A 63 18.60 -18.18 -11.82
C ASN A 63 19.66 -18.26 -10.71
N LYS A 64 19.30 -18.77 -9.53
CA LYS A 64 20.25 -18.98 -8.41
C LYS A 64 21.40 -19.89 -8.80
N GLN A 65 21.11 -20.96 -9.52
CA GLN A 65 22.14 -21.89 -9.98
C GLN A 65 23.09 -21.26 -11.00
N VAL A 66 22.58 -20.46 -11.94
CA VAL A 66 23.43 -19.76 -12.93
C VAL A 66 24.34 -18.74 -12.22
N PHE A 67 23.82 -17.95 -11.28
CA PHE A 67 24.64 -17.04 -10.47
C PHE A 67 25.72 -17.76 -9.64
N ALA A 68 25.39 -18.92 -9.05
CA ALA A 68 26.37 -19.72 -8.31
C ALA A 68 27.51 -20.21 -9.21
N VAL A 69 27.20 -20.67 -10.43
CA VAL A 69 28.20 -21.07 -11.43
C VAL A 69 29.08 -19.89 -11.85
N PHE A 70 28.51 -18.69 -11.97
CA PHE A 70 29.27 -17.46 -12.23
C PHE A 70 30.25 -17.12 -11.11
N GLN A 71 29.81 -17.21 -9.85
CA GLN A 71 30.68 -16.94 -8.70
C GLN A 71 31.82 -17.95 -8.59
N GLN A 72 31.54 -19.24 -8.80
CA GLN A 72 32.54 -20.32 -8.77
C GLN A 72 33.62 -20.15 -9.84
N ASN A 73 33.25 -19.68 -11.03
CA ASN A 73 34.16 -19.49 -12.15
C ASN A 73 34.62 -18.03 -12.33
N SER A 74 34.38 -17.16 -11.35
CA SER A 74 34.69 -15.72 -11.39
C SER A 74 36.13 -15.40 -11.81
N ARG A 75 37.10 -16.24 -11.42
CA ARG A 75 38.52 -16.08 -11.79
C ARG A 75 38.80 -16.26 -13.28
N GLN A 76 37.97 -17.02 -13.99
CA GLN A 76 38.10 -17.27 -15.43
C GLN A 76 37.35 -16.21 -16.26
N PHE A 77 36.45 -15.45 -15.63
CA PHE A 77 35.64 -14.43 -16.27
C PHE A 77 36.25 -13.02 -16.12
N ASN A 78 37.36 -12.79 -16.82
CA ASN A 78 38.14 -11.56 -16.73
C ASN A 78 37.88 -10.54 -17.87
N ASN A 79 36.82 -10.73 -18.65
CA ASN A 79 36.63 -10.07 -19.93
C ASN A 79 35.26 -9.36 -20.01
N LEU A 80 35.17 -8.25 -20.74
CA LEU A 80 33.97 -7.37 -20.78
C LEU A 80 32.69 -8.12 -21.18
N LYS A 81 32.80 -9.13 -22.05
CA LYS A 81 31.68 -9.97 -22.48
C LYS A 81 30.94 -10.66 -21.33
N TRP A 82 31.65 -11.03 -20.26
CA TRP A 82 31.06 -11.69 -19.10
C TRP A 82 30.29 -10.70 -18.23
N TRP A 83 30.75 -9.44 -18.19
CA TRP A 83 30.05 -8.37 -17.50
C TRP A 83 28.70 -8.07 -18.16
N LEU A 84 28.65 -8.00 -19.50
CA LEU A 84 27.39 -7.86 -20.25
C LEU A 84 26.41 -9.01 -19.98
N LEU A 85 26.93 -10.23 -19.83
CA LEU A 85 26.09 -11.40 -19.55
C LEU A 85 25.52 -11.35 -18.12
N VAL A 86 26.34 -10.96 -17.14
CA VAL A 86 25.90 -10.78 -15.76
C VAL A 86 24.87 -9.65 -15.66
N GLU A 87 25.06 -8.53 -16.36
CA GLU A 87 24.08 -7.42 -16.40
C GLU A 87 22.70 -7.91 -16.89
N GLN A 88 22.68 -8.73 -17.95
CA GLN A 88 21.43 -9.30 -18.46
C GLN A 88 20.79 -10.29 -17.50
N MET A 89 21.59 -11.07 -16.76
CA MET A 89 21.06 -11.93 -15.70
C MET A 89 20.52 -11.13 -14.51
N GLU A 90 21.19 -10.04 -14.12
CA GLU A 90 20.73 -9.13 -13.07
C GLU A 90 19.42 -8.45 -13.46
N GLU A 91 19.24 -8.08 -14.73
CA GLU A 91 17.96 -7.56 -15.22
C GLU A 91 16.83 -8.59 -15.08
N ILE A 92 17.09 -9.85 -15.43
CA ILE A 92 16.12 -10.95 -15.25
C ILE A 92 15.83 -11.16 -13.76
N ASP A 93 16.85 -11.21 -12.91
CA ASP A 93 16.70 -11.37 -11.45
C ASP A 93 15.85 -10.24 -10.85
N ASN A 94 16.12 -9.00 -11.23
CA ASN A 94 15.33 -7.85 -10.79
C ASN A 94 13.86 -7.97 -11.19
N ARG A 95 13.57 -8.37 -12.44
CA ARG A 95 12.20 -8.60 -12.92
C ARG A 95 11.51 -9.75 -12.16
N LEU A 96 12.22 -10.83 -11.84
CA LEU A 96 11.69 -11.93 -11.03
C LEU A 96 11.37 -11.48 -9.60
N LYS A 97 12.24 -10.67 -8.99
CA LYS A 97 12.00 -10.07 -7.66
C LYS A 97 10.81 -9.10 -7.68
N THR A 98 10.63 -8.33 -8.76
CA THR A 98 9.43 -7.50 -8.94
C THR A 98 8.19 -8.36 -9.00
N LEU A 99 8.22 -9.47 -9.75
CA LEU A 99 7.10 -10.38 -9.86
C LEU A 99 6.78 -11.08 -8.53
N ARG A 100 7.79 -11.46 -7.75
CA ARG A 100 7.58 -12.04 -6.41
C ARG A 100 6.81 -11.09 -5.48
N ASN A 101 7.03 -9.79 -5.64
CA ASN A 101 6.35 -8.75 -4.86
C ASN A 101 5.13 -8.17 -5.58
N ILE A 102 4.64 -8.81 -6.65
CA ILE A 102 3.56 -8.27 -7.48
C ILE A 102 2.27 -8.07 -6.69
N ASN A 103 2.00 -8.87 -5.67
CA ASN A 103 0.85 -8.67 -4.79
C ASN A 103 0.88 -7.32 -4.04
N LYS A 104 2.07 -6.88 -3.62
CA LYS A 104 2.28 -5.56 -3.00
C LYS A 104 2.15 -4.44 -4.03
N TRP A 105 2.74 -4.61 -5.21
CA TRP A 105 2.65 -3.63 -6.30
C TRP A 105 1.22 -3.50 -6.86
N SER A 106 0.49 -4.62 -6.93
CA SER A 106 -0.92 -4.69 -7.33
C SER A 106 -1.87 -4.25 -6.21
N ARG A 107 -1.34 -4.15 -4.98
CA ARG A 107 -2.10 -3.85 -3.76
C ARG A 107 -3.31 -4.77 -3.61
N SER A 108 -3.09 -6.05 -3.85
CA SER A 108 -4.12 -7.09 -3.90
C SER A 108 -3.99 -7.99 -2.68
N SER A 109 -5.09 -8.17 -1.94
CA SER A 109 -5.12 -9.08 -0.80
C SER A 109 -5.53 -10.48 -1.21
N LEU A 110 -4.98 -11.48 -0.53
CA LEU A 110 -5.45 -12.85 -0.66
C LEU A 110 -6.81 -12.95 0.04
N THR A 111 -7.85 -13.11 -0.74
CA THR A 111 -9.19 -13.46 -0.25
C THR A 111 -9.32 -14.97 -0.17
N LYS A 112 -10.37 -15.46 0.52
CA LYS A 112 -10.66 -16.91 0.62
C LYS A 112 -10.76 -17.64 -0.74
N VAL A 113 -11.00 -16.91 -1.85
CA VAL A 113 -11.23 -17.50 -3.19
C VAL A 113 -10.14 -17.13 -4.20
N GLY A 114 -9.33 -16.09 -3.95
CA GLY A 114 -8.32 -15.58 -4.89
C GLY A 114 -7.77 -14.22 -4.49
N TYR A 115 -6.96 -13.57 -5.34
CA TYR A 115 -6.49 -12.20 -5.06
C TYR A 115 -7.51 -11.16 -5.49
N ASP A 116 -7.85 -10.24 -4.59
CA ASP A 116 -8.82 -9.17 -4.85
C ASP A 116 -8.14 -7.80 -4.62
N PRO A 117 -8.23 -6.87 -5.59
CA PRO A 117 -7.76 -5.50 -5.41
C PRO A 117 -8.67 -4.69 -4.47
N ASN A 118 -9.85 -5.18 -4.12
CA ASN A 118 -10.76 -4.52 -3.20
C ASN A 118 -10.26 -4.61 -1.76
N ILE A 119 -10.53 -3.55 -1.00
CA ILE A 119 -10.07 -3.43 0.39
C ILE A 119 -11.01 -4.22 1.27
N GLN A 120 -10.46 -5.08 2.12
CA GLN A 120 -11.22 -5.77 3.17
C GLN A 120 -10.98 -5.07 4.49
N ALA A 121 -12.05 -4.72 5.20
CA ALA A 121 -11.96 -4.26 6.59
C ALA A 121 -12.95 -5.02 7.46
N GLU A 122 -12.58 -5.24 8.72
CA GLU A 122 -13.45 -5.80 9.73
C GLU A 122 -14.38 -4.69 10.27
N TYR A 123 -15.68 -4.94 10.25
CA TYR A 123 -16.72 -4.02 10.71
C TYR A 123 -17.66 -4.74 11.67
N VAL A 124 -17.81 -4.19 12.86
CA VAL A 124 -18.74 -4.71 13.87
C VAL A 124 -20.14 -4.15 13.61
N LEU A 125 -21.12 -5.02 13.40
CA LEU A 125 -22.52 -4.61 13.25
C LEU A 125 -23.02 -3.89 14.50
N LYS A 126 -23.55 -2.67 14.35
CA LYS A 126 -24.21 -1.95 15.45
C LYS A 126 -25.63 -2.48 15.65
N GLN A 127 -26.17 -2.31 16.86
CA GLN A 127 -27.55 -2.68 17.16
C GLN A 127 -28.53 -1.97 16.21
N ASN A 128 -29.53 -2.71 15.69
CA ASN A 128 -30.47 -2.28 14.64
C ASN A 128 -29.87 -1.97 13.25
N GLN A 129 -28.61 -2.31 12.97
CA GLN A 129 -28.07 -2.29 11.61
C GLN A 129 -28.24 -3.66 10.94
N THR A 130 -28.87 -3.69 9.76
CA THR A 130 -28.95 -4.89 8.92
C THR A 130 -27.84 -4.87 7.86
N ILE A 131 -27.54 -6.02 7.26
CA ILE A 131 -26.47 -6.15 6.26
C ILE A 131 -26.78 -5.31 5.00
N GLU A 132 -28.05 -5.14 4.65
CA GLU A 132 -28.50 -4.29 3.54
C GLU A 132 -28.28 -2.80 3.85
N ASN A 133 -28.53 -2.39 5.10
CA ASN A 133 -28.22 -1.02 5.54
C ASN A 133 -26.72 -0.78 5.55
N VAL A 134 -25.91 -1.77 5.95
CA VAL A 134 -24.45 -1.69 5.87
C VAL A 134 -23.98 -1.65 4.40
N SER A 135 -24.56 -2.45 3.52
CA SER A 135 -24.26 -2.43 2.09
C SER A 135 -24.62 -1.08 1.45
N LYS A 136 -25.77 -0.52 1.83
CA LYS A 136 -26.24 0.77 1.32
C LYS A 136 -25.46 1.96 1.88
N ASP A 137 -25.32 2.03 3.20
CA ASP A 137 -24.78 3.23 3.87
C ASP A 137 -23.25 3.18 3.96
N LEU A 138 -22.68 2.00 4.19
CA LEU A 138 -21.23 1.82 4.31
C LEU A 138 -20.59 1.49 2.96
N MET A 139 -21.13 0.52 2.21
CA MET A 139 -20.54 0.11 0.93
C MET A 139 -21.00 0.96 -0.27
N GLN A 140 -22.05 1.79 -0.09
CA GLN A 140 -22.62 2.64 -1.15
C GLN A 140 -22.95 1.85 -2.42
N SER A 141 -23.41 0.60 -2.25
CA SER A 141 -23.79 -0.21 -3.38
C SER A 141 -25.02 0.38 -4.09
N ASP A 142 -24.96 0.43 -5.43
CA ASP A 142 -26.11 0.76 -6.28
C ASP A 142 -27.21 -0.32 -6.22
N LYS A 143 -26.90 -1.52 -5.68
CA LYS A 143 -27.83 -2.64 -5.51
C LYS A 143 -27.72 -3.29 -4.12
N PRO A 144 -28.20 -2.63 -3.06
CA PRO A 144 -28.12 -3.15 -1.70
C PRO A 144 -28.81 -4.52 -1.50
N ASN A 145 -29.81 -4.83 -2.35
CA ASN A 145 -30.60 -6.06 -2.28
C ASN A 145 -29.95 -7.29 -2.94
N ASP A 146 -28.85 -7.11 -3.69
CA ASP A 146 -28.09 -8.23 -4.27
C ASP A 146 -26.77 -8.41 -3.50
N ASP A 147 -26.12 -7.30 -3.14
CA ASP A 147 -24.80 -7.31 -2.51
C ASP A 147 -24.79 -7.85 -1.07
N TRP A 148 -25.92 -7.81 -0.35
CA TRP A 148 -26.00 -8.39 1.00
C TRP A 148 -25.78 -9.91 0.98
N ALA A 149 -26.21 -10.60 -0.08
CA ALA A 149 -26.04 -12.04 -0.23
C ALA A 149 -24.56 -12.39 -0.42
N ASP A 150 -23.83 -11.58 -1.20
CA ASP A 150 -22.39 -11.74 -1.38
C ASP A 150 -21.63 -11.51 -0.07
N ILE A 151 -22.03 -10.52 0.74
CA ILE A 151 -21.45 -10.27 2.06
C ILE A 151 -21.70 -11.47 2.99
N ALA A 152 -22.91 -12.01 3.00
CA ALA A 152 -23.28 -13.15 3.84
C ALA A 152 -22.49 -14.42 3.46
N ILE A 153 -22.39 -14.72 2.15
CA ILE A 153 -21.65 -15.89 1.65
C ILE A 153 -20.16 -15.78 1.99
N GLN A 154 -19.56 -14.59 1.85
CA GLN A 154 -18.13 -14.38 2.12
C GLN A 154 -17.78 -14.51 3.61
N ASN A 155 -18.66 -14.02 4.47
CA ASN A 155 -18.52 -14.10 5.91
C ASN A 155 -18.95 -15.45 6.49
N VAL A 156 -19.59 -16.32 5.67
CA VAL A 156 -20.15 -17.60 6.11
C VAL A 156 -21.08 -17.39 7.30
N LEU A 157 -21.96 -16.40 7.17
CA LEU A 157 -22.96 -16.12 8.20
C LEU A 157 -24.05 -17.19 8.14
N GLU A 158 -24.39 -17.74 9.30
CA GLU A 158 -25.57 -18.59 9.42
C GLU A 158 -26.83 -17.71 9.57
N GLU A 159 -28.01 -18.26 9.28
CA GLU A 159 -29.27 -17.49 9.45
C GLU A 159 -29.47 -17.03 10.90
N GLU A 160 -28.89 -17.75 11.86
CA GLU A 160 -28.89 -17.40 13.28
C GLU A 160 -27.97 -16.21 13.63
N ASP A 161 -26.96 -15.93 12.81
CA ASP A 161 -26.09 -14.76 12.96
C ASP A 161 -26.75 -13.48 12.41
N TYR A 162 -27.86 -13.60 11.69
CA TYR A 162 -28.60 -12.45 11.18
C TYR A 162 -29.56 -11.92 12.25
N THR A 163 -29.02 -11.23 13.27
CA THR A 163 -29.80 -10.66 14.37
C THR A 163 -29.73 -9.14 14.41
N THR A 164 -30.80 -8.50 14.89
CA THR A 164 -30.87 -7.06 15.13
C THR A 164 -30.12 -6.61 16.39
N GLU A 165 -29.57 -7.55 17.16
CA GLU A 165 -28.89 -7.28 18.43
C GLU A 165 -27.49 -6.68 18.23
N GLY A 166 -26.89 -6.84 17.04
CA GLY A 166 -25.55 -6.36 16.73
C GLY A 166 -24.44 -7.18 17.39
N GLY A 167 -23.18 -6.84 17.10
CA GLY A 167 -22.01 -7.49 17.69
C GLY A 167 -21.33 -8.55 16.82
N ASN A 168 -21.81 -8.78 15.60
CA ASN A 168 -21.15 -9.69 14.66
C ASN A 168 -20.08 -8.95 13.84
N ASP A 169 -18.89 -9.55 13.80
CA ASP A 169 -17.75 -9.05 13.04
C ASP A 169 -17.90 -9.47 11.57
N LEU A 170 -18.10 -8.49 10.69
CA LEU A 170 -18.21 -8.68 9.26
C LEU A 170 -16.96 -8.21 8.55
N LYS A 171 -16.42 -9.04 7.65
CA LYS A 171 -15.43 -8.64 6.65
C LYS A 171 -16.16 -8.04 5.46
N LEU A 172 -16.05 -6.72 5.31
CA LEU A 172 -16.68 -5.98 4.23
C LEU A 172 -15.65 -5.71 3.13
N ARG A 173 -16.05 -5.93 1.87
CA ARG A 173 -15.24 -5.58 0.69
C ARG A 173 -15.64 -4.21 0.18
N PHE A 174 -14.75 -3.24 0.26
CA PHE A 174 -14.97 -1.94 -0.35
C PHE A 174 -14.52 -1.96 -1.81
N ASN A 175 -15.48 -1.82 -2.73
CA ASN A 175 -15.20 -1.75 -4.16
C ASN A 175 -14.41 -0.48 -4.50
N ARG A 176 -13.21 -0.66 -5.08
CA ARG A 176 -12.33 0.45 -5.53
C ARG A 176 -12.98 1.38 -6.56
N GLY A 177 -14.02 0.93 -7.26
CA GLY A 177 -14.69 1.71 -8.31
C GLY A 177 -15.72 2.73 -7.83
N VAL A 178 -16.30 2.55 -6.64
CA VAL A 178 -17.46 3.34 -6.17
C VAL A 178 -17.04 4.45 -5.21
N ARG A 179 -16.07 4.20 -4.33
CA ARG A 179 -15.39 5.26 -3.60
C ARG A 179 -14.13 5.58 -4.39
N ASN A 180 -13.86 6.85 -4.70
CA ASN A 180 -12.56 7.36 -5.18
C ASN A 180 -11.44 7.10 -4.14
N LEU A 181 -11.21 5.85 -3.78
CA LEU A 181 -10.24 5.36 -2.81
C LEU A 181 -8.97 5.04 -3.59
N ARG A 182 -8.36 6.11 -4.11
CA ARG A 182 -7.03 6.08 -4.71
C ARG A 182 -6.02 6.35 -3.61
N ILE A 183 -5.75 5.36 -2.77
CA ILE A 183 -4.62 5.46 -1.84
C ILE A 183 -3.37 5.15 -2.63
N ASN A 184 -2.63 6.19 -3.01
CA ASN A 184 -1.44 6.05 -3.85
C ASN A 184 -0.15 5.94 -3.06
N CYS A 185 -0.16 6.31 -1.78
CA CYS A 185 1.03 6.38 -0.94
C CYS A 185 1.48 5.04 -0.34
N VAL A 186 0.63 4.01 -0.33
CA VAL A 186 0.97 2.73 0.33
C VAL A 186 1.49 1.69 -0.66
N VAL A 187 2.58 1.02 -0.28
CA VAL A 187 3.19 -0.09 -1.02
C VAL A 187 3.14 -1.35 -0.16
N ASP A 188 1.92 -1.86 0.05
CA ASP A 188 1.68 -3.11 0.77
C ASP A 188 0.43 -3.82 0.25
N VAL A 189 0.27 -5.08 0.66
CA VAL A 189 -0.97 -5.83 0.47
C VAL A 189 -2.05 -5.20 1.33
N ILE A 190 -3.04 -4.54 0.72
CA ILE A 190 -4.10 -3.84 1.46
C ILE A 190 -5.07 -4.87 2.04
N ASN A 191 -4.84 -5.20 3.30
CA ASN A 191 -5.73 -5.94 4.16
C ASN A 191 -5.91 -5.18 5.49
N ASP A 192 -7.14 -4.81 5.82
CA ASP A 192 -7.49 -4.16 7.08
C ASP A 192 -6.62 -2.91 7.38
N LYS A 193 -5.96 -2.83 8.53
CA LYS A 193 -5.13 -1.70 8.97
C LYS A 193 -3.87 -1.44 8.15
N SER A 194 -3.43 -2.38 7.31
CA SER A 194 -2.27 -2.16 6.43
C SER A 194 -2.48 -1.03 5.41
N ILE A 195 -3.72 -0.59 5.21
CA ILE A 195 -4.09 0.59 4.43
C ILE A 195 -3.41 1.88 4.92
N TYR A 196 -2.99 1.93 6.18
CA TYR A 196 -2.30 3.08 6.77
C TYR A 196 -0.80 3.06 6.47
N GLY A 197 -0.26 1.92 6.05
CA GLY A 197 1.17 1.74 5.85
C GLY A 197 1.96 1.76 7.17
N LYS A 198 3.25 1.44 7.06
CA LYS A 198 4.22 1.64 8.14
C LYS A 198 5.10 2.82 7.78
N ASP A 199 5.47 3.61 8.78
CA ASP A 199 6.36 4.75 8.63
C ASP A 199 7.53 4.69 9.62
N LEU A 200 8.54 5.53 9.42
CA LEU A 200 9.64 5.70 10.36
C LEU A 200 9.20 6.59 11.52
N ASN A 201 9.77 6.37 12.70
CA ASN A 201 9.54 7.31 13.80
C ASN A 201 10.09 8.70 13.43
N ARG A 202 9.33 9.76 13.72
CA ARG A 202 9.70 11.17 13.55
C ARG A 202 11.09 11.46 14.13
N ARG A 203 11.40 10.84 15.26
CA ARG A 203 12.77 10.85 15.79
C ARG A 203 13.49 9.63 15.25
N ILE A 204 14.36 9.86 14.27
CA ILE A 204 15.20 8.81 13.70
C ILE A 204 16.09 8.25 14.81
N GLN A 205 15.74 7.07 15.29
CA GLN A 205 16.47 6.33 16.30
C GLN A 205 16.60 4.87 15.89
N PHE A 206 17.62 4.21 16.44
CA PHE A 206 17.82 2.78 16.25
C PHE A 206 17.12 2.04 17.37
N ASP A 207 16.43 0.95 17.01
CA ASP A 207 15.93 -0.02 17.95
C ASP A 207 17.13 -0.71 18.62
N SER A 208 17.18 -0.67 19.95
CA SER A 208 18.24 -1.26 20.74
C SER A 208 18.29 -2.78 20.67
N ASP A 209 17.17 -3.42 20.33
CA ASP A 209 17.04 -4.88 20.32
C ASP A 209 17.34 -5.47 18.94
N GLU A 210 16.90 -4.82 17.86
CA GLU A 210 17.09 -5.29 16.48
C GLU A 210 18.28 -4.66 15.75
N ASN A 211 18.87 -3.60 16.31
CA ASN A 211 19.95 -2.81 15.69
C ASN A 211 19.59 -2.31 14.27
N ASP A 212 18.31 -1.99 14.07
CA ASP A 212 17.74 -1.41 12.86
C ASP A 212 17.00 -0.10 13.18
N LEU A 213 16.55 0.64 12.17
CA LEU A 213 15.75 1.84 12.34
C LEU A 213 14.40 1.51 13.01
N GLU A 214 14.03 2.30 14.01
CA GLU A 214 12.73 2.15 14.64
C GLU A 214 11.59 2.51 13.67
N VAL A 215 10.67 1.56 13.51
CA VAL A 215 9.50 1.66 12.63
C VAL A 215 8.22 1.75 13.46
N LEU A 216 7.25 2.51 12.97
CA LEU A 216 5.93 2.64 13.58
C LEU A 216 4.96 1.59 13.06
N GLY A 217 4.05 1.19 13.94
CA GLY A 217 2.88 0.39 13.58
C GLY A 217 1.85 1.22 12.80
N TYR A 218 0.80 0.56 12.31
CA TYR A 218 -0.22 1.18 11.46
C TYR A 218 -0.97 2.34 12.16
N ASP A 219 -1.42 2.13 13.41
CA ASP A 219 -2.16 3.14 14.16
C ASP A 219 -1.27 4.33 14.57
N ASP A 220 -0.01 4.05 14.95
CA ASP A 220 0.96 5.08 15.34
C ASP A 220 1.40 5.93 14.15
N THR A 221 1.47 5.33 12.96
CA THR A 221 1.76 6.03 11.70
C THR A 221 0.71 7.10 11.42
N ILE A 222 -0.59 6.80 11.58
CA ILE A 222 -1.65 7.81 11.41
C ILE A 222 -1.52 8.91 12.44
N ARG A 223 -1.30 8.56 13.71
CA ARG A 223 -1.19 9.54 14.79
C ARG A 223 -0.03 10.50 14.52
N GLN A 224 1.11 9.97 14.10
CA GLN A 224 2.26 10.77 13.70
C GLN A 224 1.93 11.64 12.48
N ALA A 225 1.28 11.10 11.45
CA ALA A 225 0.90 11.87 10.27
C ALA A 225 -0.04 13.03 10.62
N VAL A 226 -1.06 12.77 11.43
CA VAL A 226 -1.98 13.81 11.94
C VAL A 226 -1.22 14.84 12.76
N GLU A 227 -0.33 14.45 13.68
CA GLU A 227 0.48 15.38 14.48
C GLU A 227 1.38 16.26 13.59
N ILE A 228 2.00 15.70 12.55
CA ILE A 228 2.85 16.43 11.61
C ILE A 228 2.04 17.43 10.80
N LEU A 229 0.93 16.99 10.18
CA LEU A 229 0.06 17.85 9.36
C LEU A 229 -0.57 18.97 10.18
N SER A 230 -0.96 18.67 11.42
CA SER A 230 -1.49 19.63 12.39
C SER A 230 -0.51 20.73 12.75
N ASN A 231 0.78 20.43 12.86
CA ASN A 231 1.81 21.38 13.28
C ASN A 231 2.52 22.10 12.11
N LEU A 232 2.21 21.73 10.86
CA LEU A 232 2.88 22.25 9.68
C LEU A 232 2.61 23.75 9.48
N ARG A 233 3.66 24.54 9.23
CA ARG A 233 3.55 25.95 8.89
C ARG A 233 3.83 26.17 7.40
N LYS A 234 3.27 27.24 6.85
CA LYS A 234 3.56 27.62 5.45
C LYS A 234 5.06 27.83 5.24
N ASN A 235 5.56 27.29 4.13
CA ASN A 235 6.96 27.20 3.72
C ASN A 235 7.83 26.18 4.46
N ASP A 236 7.28 25.35 5.37
CA ASP A 236 8.06 24.26 5.99
C ASP A 236 8.36 23.14 4.99
N ASN A 237 7.45 22.88 4.04
CA ASN A 237 7.64 21.91 2.98
C ASN A 237 8.13 22.62 1.68
N PRO A 238 9.33 22.32 1.17
CA PRO A 238 9.84 22.93 -0.06
C PRO A 238 9.05 22.54 -1.32
N ASP A 239 8.49 21.33 -1.36
CA ASP A 239 7.72 20.84 -2.52
C ASP A 239 6.29 21.37 -2.53
N ASN A 240 5.74 21.68 -1.35
CA ASN A 240 4.46 22.35 -1.22
C ASN A 240 4.51 23.50 -0.21
N PRO A 241 5.03 24.68 -0.61
CA PRO A 241 5.20 25.83 0.29
C PRO A 241 3.88 26.39 0.82
N ASN A 242 2.75 26.08 0.17
CA ASN A 242 1.43 26.56 0.56
C ASN A 242 0.76 25.68 1.63
N ALA A 243 1.30 24.49 1.90
CA ALA A 243 0.79 23.59 2.93
C ALA A 243 1.09 24.13 4.33
N GLY A 244 0.18 23.90 5.27
CA GLY A 244 0.27 24.35 6.65
C GLY A 244 -0.38 25.71 6.92
N LEU A 245 -0.34 26.10 8.19
CA LEU A 245 -0.90 27.36 8.66
C LEU A 245 0.06 28.52 8.43
N GLN A 246 -0.49 29.69 8.09
CA GLN A 246 0.28 30.92 8.06
C GLN A 246 0.68 31.34 9.47
N SER A 247 1.99 31.45 9.72
CA SER A 247 2.55 31.88 11.01
C SER A 247 2.02 33.23 11.47
N THR A 248 1.68 34.13 10.54
CA THR A 248 1.09 35.46 10.81
C THR A 248 -0.34 35.40 11.36
N LEU A 249 -1.04 34.26 11.24
CA LEU A 249 -2.37 34.05 11.82
C LEU A 249 -2.31 33.50 13.26
N VAL A 250 -1.13 33.05 13.68
CA VAL A 250 -0.90 32.33 14.94
C VAL A 250 -0.08 33.17 15.91
N ALA A 251 1.00 33.81 15.43
CA ALA A 251 1.89 34.62 16.25
C ALA A 251 1.76 36.12 15.93
N GLY A 252 1.34 36.92 16.92
CA GLY A 252 1.40 38.38 16.87
C GLY A 252 0.23 39.09 16.16
N SER A 253 -0.84 38.39 15.81
CA SER A 253 -2.03 39.01 15.20
C SER A 253 -2.99 39.55 16.26
N ASN A 254 -3.44 40.79 16.07
CA ASN A 254 -4.46 41.45 16.87
C ASN A 254 -5.74 40.57 16.93
N ARG A 255 -6.48 40.52 18.05
CA ARG A 255 -7.74 39.72 18.19
C ARG A 255 -8.75 39.95 17.05
N ALA A 256 -8.68 41.11 16.39
CA ALA A 256 -9.51 41.49 15.24
C ALA A 256 -9.09 40.83 13.90
N MET A 257 -7.91 40.20 13.81
CA MET A 257 -7.40 39.52 12.61
C MET A 257 -7.58 37.99 12.66
N PHE A 258 -8.20 37.48 13.72
CA PHE A 258 -8.56 36.07 13.81
C PHE A 258 -9.59 35.71 12.74
N ASN A 259 -9.15 35.04 11.68
CA ASN A 259 -9.99 34.65 10.57
C ASN A 259 -10.16 33.12 10.55
N ALA A 260 -11.06 32.64 11.42
CA ALA A 260 -11.42 31.22 11.51
C ALA A 260 -11.72 30.56 10.14
N PRO A 261 -12.46 31.20 9.20
CA PRO A 261 -12.64 30.65 7.85
C PRO A 261 -11.34 30.38 7.08
N VAL A 262 -10.31 31.23 7.24
CA VAL A 262 -9.02 31.04 6.57
C VAL A 262 -8.24 29.89 7.18
N ILE A 263 -8.26 29.77 8.51
CA ILE A 263 -7.63 28.67 9.26
C ILE A 263 -8.26 27.33 8.85
N ILE A 264 -9.59 27.24 8.87
CA ILE A 264 -10.33 26.02 8.47
C ILE A 264 -9.98 25.63 7.03
N ARG A 265 -9.94 26.59 6.10
CA ARG A 265 -9.57 26.33 4.71
C ARG A 265 -8.13 25.84 4.56
N GLN A 266 -7.18 26.42 5.29
CA GLN A 266 -5.76 26.04 5.23
C GLN A 266 -5.53 24.63 5.79
N PHE A 267 -6.19 24.27 6.89
CA PHE A 267 -6.16 22.91 7.40
C PHE A 267 -6.77 21.92 6.41
N ASN A 268 -7.97 22.19 5.90
CA ASN A 268 -8.60 21.31 4.91
C ASN A 268 -7.71 21.11 3.67
N GLN A 269 -7.00 22.14 3.22
CA GLN A 269 -6.03 22.01 2.12
C GLN A 269 -4.81 21.16 2.47
N THR A 270 -4.33 21.25 3.71
CA THR A 270 -3.16 20.50 4.19
C THR A 270 -3.50 19.02 4.39
N PHE A 271 -4.63 18.74 5.04
CA PHE A 271 -5.14 17.39 5.27
C PHE A 271 -5.63 16.71 3.98
N ALA A 272 -6.12 17.46 3.00
CA ALA A 272 -6.47 16.91 1.68
C ALA A 272 -5.24 16.44 0.87
N GLY A 273 -4.03 16.80 1.28
CA GLY A 273 -2.80 16.30 0.67
C GLY A 273 -2.48 14.85 1.04
N ASP A 274 -3.13 14.29 2.06
CA ASP A 274 -2.92 12.92 2.52
C ASP A 274 -4.06 12.00 2.09
N ASP A 275 -3.73 10.92 1.37
CA ASP A 275 -4.73 9.98 0.84
C ASP A 275 -5.34 9.06 1.93
N THR A 276 -4.64 8.85 3.06
CA THR A 276 -5.05 7.94 4.16
C THR A 276 -6.15 8.53 5.05
N LEU A 277 -6.36 9.84 4.95
CA LEU A 277 -7.38 10.59 5.68
C LEU A 277 -8.57 10.87 4.75
N LYS A 278 -9.78 10.80 5.30
CA LYS A 278 -11.03 10.97 4.56
C LYS A 278 -11.65 12.33 4.80
N ASN A 279 -11.70 12.77 6.06
CA ASN A 279 -12.31 14.04 6.42
C ASN A 279 -11.59 14.67 7.62
N PHE A 280 -11.59 16.00 7.64
CA PHE A 280 -11.05 16.79 8.75
C PHE A 280 -12.11 17.82 9.13
N ASN A 281 -12.58 17.77 10.37
CA ASN A 281 -13.56 18.71 10.92
C ASN A 281 -12.96 19.42 12.13
N ILE A 282 -13.20 20.72 12.22
CA ILE A 282 -12.83 21.52 13.39
C ILE A 282 -14.09 21.67 14.25
N ASN A 283 -14.04 21.14 15.47
CA ASN A 283 -15.14 21.19 16.42
C ASN A 283 -15.18 22.51 17.19
N GLY A 284 -14.01 23.09 17.45
CA GLY A 284 -13.87 24.25 18.31
C GLY A 284 -12.62 25.05 17.97
N LEU A 285 -12.76 26.37 18.03
CA LEU A 285 -11.65 27.31 17.97
C LEU A 285 -11.74 28.19 19.20
N GLY A 286 -10.82 28.02 20.14
CA GLY A 286 -10.68 28.81 21.35
C GLY A 286 -9.47 29.73 21.23
N LEU A 287 -9.61 30.98 21.68
CA LEU A 287 -8.49 31.92 21.75
C LEU A 287 -8.37 32.40 23.19
N ASP A 288 -7.47 31.76 23.93
CA ASP A 288 -7.21 32.07 25.34
C ASP A 288 -5.94 32.92 25.44
N GLN A 289 -6.13 34.20 25.72
CA GLN A 289 -5.09 35.24 25.74
C GLN A 289 -4.28 35.30 24.43
N ASP A 290 -3.08 34.72 24.43
CA ASP A 290 -2.13 34.67 23.32
C ASP A 290 -2.06 33.29 22.65
N ASN A 291 -2.74 32.28 23.20
CA ASN A 291 -2.73 30.91 22.67
C ASN A 291 -3.96 30.64 21.82
N LEU A 292 -3.75 29.97 20.69
CA LEU A 292 -4.82 29.50 19.81
C LEU A 292 -5.01 28.00 20.02
N THR A 293 -6.18 27.64 20.54
CA THR A 293 -6.58 26.25 20.78
C THR A 293 -7.53 25.80 19.68
N ILE A 294 -7.20 24.69 19.03
CA ILE A 294 -7.97 24.12 17.91
C ILE A 294 -8.34 22.69 18.25
N ASP A 295 -9.64 22.45 18.41
CA ASP A 295 -10.18 21.11 18.61
C ASP A 295 -10.62 20.55 17.26
N TYR A 296 -10.09 19.40 16.87
CA TYR A 296 -10.38 18.78 15.58
C TYR A 296 -10.74 17.30 15.72
N VAL A 297 -11.46 16.82 14.70
CA VAL A 297 -11.80 15.42 14.49
C VAL A 297 -11.36 15.03 13.10
N VAL A 298 -10.51 14.02 13.02
CA VAL A 298 -10.06 13.40 11.78
C VAL A 298 -10.79 12.08 11.60
N GLN A 299 -11.32 11.85 10.40
CA GLN A 299 -11.88 10.56 10.01
C GLN A 299 -10.92 9.89 9.02
N THR A 300 -10.50 8.67 9.31
CA THR A 300 -9.63 7.87 8.43
C THR A 300 -10.42 7.20 7.31
N ARG A 301 -9.71 6.56 6.39
CA ARG A 301 -10.31 5.78 5.30
C ARG A 301 -11.03 4.51 5.74
N LEU A 302 -10.71 3.96 6.92
CA LEU A 302 -11.46 2.86 7.55
C LEU A 302 -12.64 3.38 8.40
N ASP A 303 -12.99 4.66 8.29
CA ASP A 303 -14.07 5.31 9.03
C ASP A 303 -13.83 5.37 10.56
N GLU A 304 -12.58 5.20 11.02
CA GLU A 304 -12.17 5.47 12.40
C GLU A 304 -12.06 6.98 12.65
N THR A 305 -12.45 7.44 13.83
CA THR A 305 -12.43 8.86 14.21
C THR A 305 -11.43 9.14 15.32
N PHE A 306 -10.53 10.08 15.08
CA PHE A 306 -9.58 10.59 16.07
C PHE A 306 -9.94 12.02 16.42
N SER A 307 -10.11 12.31 17.71
CA SER A 307 -10.32 13.66 18.23
C SER A 307 -9.08 14.10 19.00
N ASP A 308 -8.55 15.28 18.68
CA ASP A 308 -7.41 15.83 19.40
C ASP A 308 -7.44 17.36 19.41
N GLN A 309 -6.57 17.95 20.22
CA GLN A 309 -6.47 19.39 20.46
C GLN A 309 -5.04 19.86 20.19
N ILE A 310 -4.88 20.87 19.32
CA ILE A 310 -3.61 21.58 19.16
C ILE A 310 -3.68 22.91 19.91
N ILE A 311 -2.60 23.24 20.60
CA ILE A 311 -2.39 24.55 21.19
C ILE A 311 -1.19 25.17 20.47
N PHE A 312 -1.42 26.32 19.84
CA PHE A 312 -0.37 27.16 19.28
C PHE A 312 -0.03 28.33 20.19
#